data_AF-A0A972F4D4-F1
#
_entry.id   AF-A0A972F4D4-F1
#
_cell.length_a   1.000
_cell.length_b   1.000
_cell.length_c   1.000
_cell.angle_alpha   90.00
_cell.angle_beta   90.00
_cell.angle_gamma   90.00
#
_symmetry.space_group_name_H-M   'P 1'
#
loop_
_entity.id
_entity.type
_entity.pdbx_description
1 polymer ?
#
loop_
_entity_poly.entity_id
_entity_poly.type
_entity_poly.pdbx_seq_one_letter_code
_entity_poly.pdbx_strand_id
1 'polypeptide(L)'
;VCLKAIARAMDKIYLMLPYPSDEVGNELVNDDVFFESGLNPYADTLSLDEFREKFGITHHPFTGVDYVGYYDELIREESCEPVIIFSNRAEKILDFTENVLCCDIHNRERTKARIIRAGGENVLTLCDIMNAPVDGSGFCPKYGLLGSNKASDESVKLFPKNSREFVDAVQADLKEKLGVNLEVMVYGDGAFKSPTGRIWEFADPEISPAYTAGLDGMPNEVKIKYIADNEFEDLSGAELQEAIRAKIRSKKLDNKNEMLSEGTTPRKLTELLASLCDLTSGSGDKGTPVVLVQNYFSNYADV
;
A
#
# COMPACT_ATOMS: atom_id res chain seq x y z
N VAL A 1 2.37 -18.27 -3.47
CA VAL A 1 1.77 -19.27 -2.57
C VAL A 1 0.25 -19.24 -2.64
N CYS A 2 -0.41 -18.10 -2.36
CA CYS A 2 -1.88 -18.01 -2.43
C CYS A 2 -2.46 -18.44 -3.79
N LEU A 3 -1.92 -17.92 -4.91
CA LEU A 3 -2.37 -18.33 -6.25
C LEU A 3 -2.18 -19.83 -6.51
N LYS A 4 -1.10 -20.44 -5.99
CA LYS A 4 -0.89 -21.90 -6.10
C LYS A 4 -1.98 -22.67 -5.37
N ALA A 5 -2.27 -22.28 -4.13
CA ALA A 5 -3.32 -22.91 -3.32
C ALA A 5 -4.70 -22.77 -3.98
N ILE A 6 -4.99 -21.62 -4.59
CA ILE A 6 -6.23 -21.38 -5.34
C ILE A 6 -6.26 -22.27 -6.59
N ALA A 7 -5.17 -22.34 -7.36
CA ALA A 7 -5.08 -23.18 -8.56
C ALA A 7 -5.28 -24.67 -8.25
N ARG A 8 -4.71 -25.19 -7.15
CA ARG A 8 -4.95 -26.58 -6.71
C ARG A 8 -6.41 -26.91 -6.39
N ALA A 9 -7.22 -25.89 -6.06
CA ALA A 9 -8.62 -26.05 -5.71
C ALA A 9 -9.58 -25.89 -6.91
N MET A 10 -9.04 -25.57 -8.10
CA MET A 10 -9.83 -25.21 -9.28
C MET A 10 -9.37 -26.00 -10.50
N ASP A 11 -10.30 -26.36 -11.38
CA ASP A 11 -9.94 -26.94 -12.68
C ASP A 11 -9.48 -25.86 -13.69
N LYS A 12 -10.01 -24.64 -13.53
CA LYS A 12 -9.78 -23.50 -14.44
C LYS A 12 -9.82 -22.16 -13.70
N ILE A 13 -8.92 -21.25 -14.05
CA ILE A 13 -8.85 -19.88 -13.52
C ILE A 13 -8.89 -18.88 -14.67
N TYR A 14 -9.82 -17.92 -14.57
CA TYR A 14 -9.80 -16.69 -15.36
C TYR A 14 -9.07 -15.61 -14.56
N LEU A 15 -7.83 -15.30 -14.94
CA LEU A 15 -7.01 -14.29 -14.28
C LEU A 15 -7.12 -12.97 -15.05
N MET A 16 -7.81 -12.00 -14.47
CA MET A 16 -7.92 -10.67 -15.06
C MET A 16 -6.93 -9.70 -14.43
N LEU A 17 -6.10 -9.07 -15.27
CA LEU A 17 -5.10 -8.09 -14.86
C LEU A 17 -5.45 -6.69 -15.42
N PRO A 18 -5.29 -5.61 -14.66
CA PRO A 18 -5.35 -4.26 -15.20
C PRO A 18 -4.15 -3.96 -16.12
N TYR A 19 -4.30 -2.98 -17.01
CA TYR A 19 -3.25 -2.51 -17.92
C TYR A 19 -3.46 -1.03 -18.28
N PRO A 20 -2.40 -0.25 -18.59
CA PRO A 20 -0.99 -0.65 -18.73
C PRO A 20 -0.24 -0.81 -17.41
N SER A 21 -0.89 -0.59 -16.27
CA SER A 21 -0.29 -0.70 -14.94
C SER A 21 -1.10 -1.59 -14.03
N ASP A 22 -0.47 -2.08 -12.95
CA ASP A 22 -1.17 -2.76 -11.86
C ASP A 22 -2.08 -1.79 -11.07
N GLU A 23 -2.79 -2.31 -10.06
CA GLU A 23 -3.75 -1.53 -9.28
C GLU A 23 -3.13 -0.36 -8.47
N VAL A 24 -1.83 -0.42 -8.16
CA VAL A 24 -1.12 0.65 -7.44
C VAL A 24 -0.35 1.56 -8.40
N GLY A 25 -0.40 1.27 -9.70
CA GLY A 25 0.21 2.07 -10.75
C GLY A 25 1.67 1.71 -11.02
N ASN A 26 2.08 0.48 -10.73
CA ASN A 26 3.35 -0.07 -11.22
C ASN A 26 3.20 -0.46 -12.69
N GLU A 27 4.21 -0.13 -13.47
CA GLU A 27 4.24 -0.37 -14.90
C GLU A 27 4.19 -1.88 -15.21
N LEU A 28 3.18 -2.30 -15.98
CA LEU A 28 3.13 -3.61 -16.63
C LEU A 28 3.57 -3.49 -18.10
N VAL A 29 3.19 -2.40 -18.76
CA VAL A 29 3.58 -2.06 -20.13
C VAL A 29 4.20 -0.67 -20.12
N ASN A 30 5.31 -0.50 -20.84
CA ASN A 30 5.96 0.79 -21.01
C ASN A 30 5.00 1.86 -21.56
N ASP A 31 4.99 3.05 -20.94
CA ASP A 31 4.09 4.15 -21.29
C ASP A 31 4.16 4.56 -22.77
N ASP A 32 5.35 4.61 -23.37
CA ASP A 32 5.52 5.03 -24.76
C ASP A 32 4.97 3.96 -25.72
N VAL A 33 5.27 2.69 -25.45
CA VAL A 33 4.73 1.55 -26.22
C VAL A 33 3.21 1.49 -26.09
N PHE A 34 2.69 1.74 -24.89
CA PHE A 34 1.25 1.81 -24.65
C PHE A 34 0.60 2.94 -25.45
N PHE A 35 1.19 4.14 -25.44
CA PHE A 35 0.71 5.28 -26.20
C PHE A 35 0.68 4.99 -27.71
N GLU A 36 1.73 4.36 -28.25
CA GLU A 36 1.82 3.98 -29.66
C GLU A 36 0.80 2.89 -30.07
N SER A 37 0.37 2.04 -29.13
CA SER A 37 -0.59 0.97 -29.40
C SER A 37 -1.98 1.45 -29.83
N GLY A 38 -2.35 2.68 -29.44
CA GLY A 38 -3.67 3.27 -29.70
C GLY A 38 -4.82 2.66 -28.90
N LEU A 39 -4.54 1.79 -27.93
CA LEU A 39 -5.54 1.15 -27.09
C LEU A 39 -6.14 2.13 -26.07
N ASN A 40 -7.45 2.01 -25.83
CA ASN A 40 -8.15 2.71 -24.78
C ASN A 40 -8.26 1.81 -23.54
N PRO A 41 -7.49 2.10 -22.46
CA PRO A 41 -7.44 1.22 -21.31
C PRO A 41 -8.76 1.23 -20.50
N TYR A 42 -9.65 2.18 -20.75
CA TYR A 42 -10.95 2.27 -20.10
C TYR A 42 -12.08 1.53 -20.84
N ALA A 43 -11.83 1.09 -22.08
CA ALA A 43 -12.83 0.50 -22.95
C ALA A 43 -12.42 -0.86 -23.50
N ASP A 44 -11.14 -1.04 -23.83
CA ASP A 44 -10.66 -2.23 -24.50
C ASP A 44 -10.43 -3.37 -23.50
N THR A 45 -10.43 -4.59 -23.99
CA THR A 45 -10.18 -5.80 -23.21
C THR A 45 -9.45 -6.78 -24.12
N LEU A 46 -8.35 -7.34 -23.62
CA LEU A 46 -7.44 -8.15 -24.43
C LEU A 46 -7.33 -9.55 -23.84
N SER A 47 -7.21 -10.53 -24.73
CA SER A 47 -6.66 -11.84 -24.40
C SER A 47 -5.14 -11.78 -24.21
N LEU A 48 -4.56 -12.85 -23.68
CA LEU A 48 -3.10 -12.99 -23.60
C LEU A 48 -2.41 -12.85 -24.97
N ASP A 49 -2.95 -13.49 -26.01
CA ASP A 49 -2.35 -13.46 -27.35
C ASP A 49 -2.36 -12.04 -27.93
N GLU A 50 -3.49 -11.32 -27.82
CA GLU A 50 -3.59 -9.92 -28.25
C GLU A 50 -2.65 -9.01 -27.46
N PHE A 51 -2.53 -9.22 -26.15
CA PHE A 51 -1.59 -8.47 -25.31
C PHE A 51 -0.14 -8.70 -25.77
N ARG A 52 0.26 -9.96 -26.03
CA ARG A 52 1.61 -10.29 -26.50
C ARG A 52 1.88 -9.82 -27.92
N GLU A 53 0.89 -9.81 -28.81
CA GLU A 53 1.04 -9.25 -30.15
C GLU A 53 1.31 -7.74 -30.09
N LYS A 54 0.62 -7.03 -29.18
CA LYS A 54 0.75 -5.58 -29.04
C LYS A 54 2.01 -5.15 -28.29
N PHE A 55 2.36 -5.86 -27.23
CA PHE A 55 3.38 -5.41 -26.27
C PHE A 55 4.58 -6.35 -26.14
N GLY A 56 4.52 -7.55 -26.71
CA GLY A 56 5.55 -8.57 -26.56
C GLY A 56 5.67 -9.09 -25.12
N ILE A 57 6.89 -9.48 -24.76
CA ILE A 57 7.21 -9.92 -23.40
C ILE A 57 7.61 -8.71 -22.55
N THR A 58 6.75 -8.38 -21.59
CA THR A 58 6.93 -7.27 -20.66
C THR A 58 7.70 -7.73 -19.43
N HIS A 59 8.99 -7.42 -19.37
CA HIS A 59 9.83 -7.75 -18.22
C HIS A 59 9.79 -6.64 -17.18
N HIS A 60 9.65 -7.01 -15.91
CA HIS A 60 9.74 -6.05 -14.82
C HIS A 60 11.15 -5.42 -14.76
N PRO A 61 11.28 -4.08 -14.65
CA PRO A 61 12.54 -3.37 -14.85
C PRO A 61 13.67 -3.75 -13.87
N PHE A 62 13.32 -4.22 -12.66
CA PHE A 62 14.32 -4.58 -11.65
C PHE A 62 14.62 -6.07 -11.57
N THR A 63 13.59 -6.91 -11.73
CA THR A 63 13.72 -8.36 -11.54
C THR A 63 13.95 -9.10 -12.85
N GLY A 64 13.64 -8.48 -13.99
CA GLY A 64 13.66 -9.10 -15.30
C GLY A 64 12.61 -10.19 -15.47
N VAL A 65 11.64 -10.29 -14.55
CA VAL A 65 10.60 -11.33 -14.58
C VAL A 65 9.45 -10.86 -15.46
N ASP A 66 8.98 -11.76 -16.34
CA ASP A 66 7.69 -11.62 -17.02
C ASP A 66 6.58 -12.10 -16.08
N TYR A 67 5.95 -11.18 -15.35
CA TYR A 67 4.94 -11.54 -14.34
C TYR A 67 3.71 -12.23 -14.95
N VAL A 68 3.33 -11.86 -16.17
CA VAL A 68 2.20 -12.48 -16.88
C VAL A 68 2.53 -13.95 -17.17
N GLY A 69 3.72 -14.21 -17.71
CA GLY A 69 4.21 -15.58 -17.94
C GLY A 69 4.35 -16.36 -16.63
N TYR A 70 4.89 -15.73 -15.59
CA TYR A 70 5.01 -16.34 -14.26
C TYR A 70 3.66 -16.79 -13.69
N TYR A 71 2.60 -15.98 -13.81
CA TYR A 71 1.27 -16.38 -13.36
C TYR A 71 0.65 -17.49 -14.22
N ASP A 72 0.81 -17.45 -15.54
CA ASP A 72 0.34 -18.52 -16.44
C ASP A 72 1.01 -19.87 -16.07
N GLU A 73 2.34 -19.89 -15.98
CA GLU A 73 3.12 -21.08 -15.61
C GLU A 73 2.73 -21.60 -14.23
N LEU A 74 2.65 -20.72 -13.23
CA LEU A 74 2.30 -21.09 -11.87
C LEU A 74 0.93 -21.78 -11.79
N ILE A 75 -0.07 -21.30 -12.54
CA ILE A 75 -1.40 -21.92 -12.56
C ILE A 75 -1.33 -23.30 -13.24
N ARG A 76 -0.60 -23.42 -14.37
CA ARG A 76 -0.45 -24.69 -15.09
C ARG A 76 0.29 -25.75 -14.29
N GLU A 77 1.33 -25.36 -13.56
CA GLU A 77 2.09 -26.26 -12.68
C GLU A 77 1.22 -26.93 -11.63
N GLU A 78 0.18 -26.24 -11.17
CA GLU A 78 -0.78 -26.76 -10.20
C GLU A 78 -1.95 -27.51 -10.86
N SER A 79 -1.77 -27.96 -12.12
CA SER A 79 -2.75 -28.72 -12.92
C SER A 79 -4.09 -28.00 -13.13
N CYS A 80 -4.07 -26.67 -13.15
CA CYS A 80 -5.22 -25.81 -13.44
C CYS A 80 -5.06 -25.16 -14.82
N GLU A 81 -6.16 -24.97 -15.55
CA GLU A 81 -6.15 -24.25 -16.84
C GLU A 81 -6.20 -22.72 -16.62
N PRO A 82 -5.18 -21.93 -17.01
CA PRO A 82 -5.26 -20.48 -16.96
C PRO A 82 -5.89 -19.88 -18.23
N VAL A 83 -6.69 -18.85 -18.05
CA VAL A 83 -7.11 -17.91 -19.10
C VAL A 83 -6.82 -16.50 -18.60
N ILE A 84 -5.81 -15.85 -19.19
CA ILE A 84 -5.42 -14.49 -18.80
C ILE A 84 -6.14 -13.46 -19.68
N ILE A 85 -6.75 -12.47 -19.02
CA ILE A 85 -7.53 -11.38 -19.62
C ILE A 85 -6.97 -10.05 -19.10
N PHE A 86 -6.93 -9.04 -19.95
CA PHE A 86 -6.51 -7.69 -19.56
C PHE A 86 -7.67 -6.72 -19.65
N SER A 87 -8.06 -6.09 -18.54
CA SER A 87 -9.14 -5.11 -18.50
C SER A 87 -9.08 -4.26 -17.23
N ASN A 88 -9.36 -2.95 -17.36
CA ASN A 88 -9.60 -2.07 -16.20
C ASN A 88 -11.07 -2.02 -15.77
N ARG A 89 -11.92 -2.81 -16.42
CA ARG A 89 -13.34 -2.95 -16.11
C ARG A 89 -13.58 -4.26 -15.39
N ALA A 90 -13.60 -4.19 -14.06
CA ALA A 90 -13.77 -5.36 -13.21
C ALA A 90 -14.95 -6.26 -13.60
N GLU A 91 -16.07 -5.66 -14.01
CA GLU A 91 -17.26 -6.38 -14.45
C GLU A 91 -17.06 -7.25 -15.71
N LYS A 92 -16.00 -7.03 -16.50
CA LYS A 92 -15.73 -7.82 -17.71
C LYS A 92 -15.39 -9.27 -17.43
N ILE A 93 -14.96 -9.59 -16.22
CA ILE A 93 -14.75 -10.98 -15.81
C ILE A 93 -16.04 -11.82 -15.88
N LEU A 94 -17.21 -11.17 -15.78
CA LEU A 94 -18.52 -11.84 -15.85
C LEU A 94 -18.86 -12.36 -17.24
N ASP A 95 -18.16 -11.92 -18.29
CA ASP A 95 -18.26 -12.52 -19.63
C ASP A 95 -17.69 -13.97 -19.63
N PHE A 96 -16.98 -14.38 -18.56
CA PHE A 96 -16.27 -15.65 -18.45
C PHE A 96 -16.68 -16.50 -17.24
N THR A 97 -17.00 -15.90 -16.10
CA THR A 97 -17.40 -16.62 -14.87
C THR A 97 -18.30 -15.77 -13.97
N GLU A 98 -19.27 -16.40 -13.31
CA GLU A 98 -20.14 -15.75 -12.32
C GLU A 98 -19.56 -15.81 -10.89
N ASN A 99 -18.51 -16.61 -10.69
CA ASN A 99 -17.80 -16.78 -9.43
C ASN A 99 -16.46 -16.04 -9.48
N VAL A 100 -16.27 -15.05 -8.61
CA VAL A 100 -15.12 -14.14 -8.66
C VAL A 100 -14.49 -13.95 -7.29
N LEU A 101 -13.16 -14.04 -7.25
CA LEU A 101 -12.34 -13.67 -6.11
C LEU A 101 -11.58 -12.37 -6.44
N CYS A 102 -11.94 -11.26 -5.79
CA CYS A 102 -11.25 -9.98 -5.92
C CYS A 102 -9.95 -10.01 -5.08
N CYS A 103 -8.82 -9.92 -5.77
CA CYS A 103 -7.48 -10.01 -5.18
C CYS A 103 -6.77 -8.65 -5.07
N ASP A 104 -7.43 -7.56 -5.44
CA ASP A 104 -6.95 -6.19 -5.25
C ASP A 104 -6.57 -5.96 -3.77
N ILE A 105 -5.51 -5.20 -3.53
CA ILE A 105 -5.08 -4.80 -2.19
C ILE A 105 -5.94 -3.62 -1.75
N HIS A 106 -5.89 -2.50 -2.47
CA HIS A 106 -6.50 -1.25 -2.01
C HIS A 106 -7.91 -1.03 -2.55
N ASN A 107 -8.22 -1.57 -3.73
CA ASN A 107 -9.47 -1.30 -4.44
C ASN A 107 -10.53 -2.41 -4.30
N ARG A 108 -10.25 -3.50 -3.58
CA ARG A 108 -11.07 -4.72 -3.51
C ARG A 108 -12.56 -4.50 -3.23
N GLU A 109 -12.90 -3.62 -2.29
CA GLU A 109 -14.31 -3.37 -1.94
C GLU A 109 -15.05 -2.71 -3.10
N ARG A 110 -14.37 -1.81 -3.82
CA ARG A 110 -14.91 -1.17 -5.02
C ARG A 110 -15.01 -2.17 -6.16
N THR A 111 -14.01 -3.01 -6.37
CA THR A 111 -14.02 -4.09 -7.38
C THR A 111 -15.18 -5.05 -7.11
N LYS A 112 -15.28 -5.59 -5.88
CA LYS A 112 -16.37 -6.47 -5.42
C LYS A 112 -17.73 -5.83 -5.63
N ALA A 113 -17.92 -4.58 -5.23
CA ALA A 113 -19.19 -3.86 -5.42
C ALA A 113 -19.57 -3.69 -6.91
N ARG A 114 -18.61 -3.42 -7.80
CA ARG A 114 -18.86 -3.33 -9.25
C ARG A 114 -19.35 -4.65 -9.83
N ILE A 115 -18.70 -5.75 -9.45
CA ILE A 115 -19.03 -7.09 -9.96
C ILE A 115 -20.39 -7.55 -9.44
N ILE A 116 -20.67 -7.36 -8.15
CA ILE A 116 -22.00 -7.66 -7.58
C ILE A 116 -23.08 -6.85 -8.31
N ARG A 117 -22.86 -5.56 -8.55
CA ARG A 117 -23.82 -4.71 -9.28
C ARG A 117 -24.04 -5.16 -10.72
N ALA A 118 -23.04 -5.77 -11.35
CA ALA A 118 -23.11 -6.29 -12.71
C ALA A 118 -23.72 -7.71 -12.78
N GLY A 119 -24.05 -8.33 -11.64
CA GLY A 119 -24.74 -9.62 -11.59
C GLY A 119 -23.89 -10.83 -11.20
N GLY A 120 -22.69 -10.63 -10.64
CA GLY A 120 -21.88 -11.75 -10.13
C GLY A 120 -22.60 -12.53 -9.00
N GLU A 121 -22.50 -13.86 -9.03
CA GLU A 121 -23.20 -14.75 -8.10
C GLU A 121 -22.42 -14.90 -6.78
N ASN A 122 -21.21 -15.45 -6.84
CA ASN A 122 -20.34 -15.60 -5.68
C ASN A 122 -19.13 -14.68 -5.82
N VAL A 123 -19.19 -13.52 -5.15
CA VAL A 123 -18.12 -12.50 -5.21
C VAL A 123 -17.46 -12.38 -3.84
N LEU A 124 -16.23 -12.89 -3.74
CA LEU A 124 -15.41 -12.87 -2.52
C LEU A 124 -14.18 -11.99 -2.71
N THR A 125 -13.48 -11.72 -1.61
CA THR A 125 -12.15 -11.10 -1.57
C THR A 125 -11.16 -12.01 -0.88
N LEU A 126 -9.87 -11.71 -0.97
CA LEU A 126 -8.87 -12.39 -0.13
C LEU A 126 -9.10 -12.20 1.38
N CYS A 127 -9.82 -11.15 1.79
CA CYS A 127 -10.27 -10.98 3.17
C CYS A 127 -11.29 -12.02 3.62
N ASP A 128 -12.03 -12.64 2.69
CA ASP A 128 -13.06 -13.63 3.01
C ASP A 128 -12.46 -15.03 3.22
N ILE A 129 -11.19 -15.25 2.83
CA ILE A 129 -10.48 -16.53 2.96
C ILE A 129 -9.57 -16.50 4.18
N MET A 130 -9.63 -17.51 5.05
CA MET A 130 -8.85 -17.58 6.29
C MET A 130 -9.12 -16.42 7.27
N ASN A 131 -10.35 -15.90 7.26
CA ASN A 131 -10.86 -14.94 8.27
C ASN A 131 -11.33 -15.61 9.56
N ALA A 132 -11.45 -16.94 9.55
CA ALA A 132 -11.70 -17.80 10.68
C ALA A 132 -10.79 -19.04 10.58
N PRO A 133 -10.49 -19.75 11.68
CA PRO A 133 -9.68 -20.95 11.63
C PRO A 133 -10.40 -22.06 10.86
N VAL A 134 -9.66 -22.78 10.02
CA VAL A 134 -10.10 -23.99 9.33
C VAL A 134 -9.26 -25.14 9.87
N ASP A 135 -9.88 -26.17 10.43
CA ASP A 135 -9.19 -27.32 11.03
C ASP A 135 -8.07 -26.94 12.02
N GLY A 136 -8.28 -25.85 12.78
CA GLY A 136 -7.32 -25.34 13.76
C GLY A 136 -6.20 -24.48 13.18
N SER A 137 -6.30 -24.06 11.91
CA SER A 137 -5.31 -23.19 11.27
C SER A 137 -5.17 -21.81 11.94
N GLY A 138 -4.06 -21.13 11.63
CA GLY A 138 -3.98 -19.68 11.80
C GLY A 138 -5.04 -18.96 10.95
N PHE A 139 -5.42 -17.75 11.35
CA PHE A 139 -6.42 -16.91 10.66
C PHE A 139 -6.21 -15.43 10.97
N CYS A 140 -6.69 -14.55 10.09
CA CYS A 140 -6.73 -13.09 10.29
C CYS A 140 -8.16 -12.56 10.08
N PRO A 141 -8.89 -12.17 11.13
CA PRO A 141 -10.30 -11.77 11.02
C PRO A 141 -10.58 -10.62 10.05
N LYS A 142 -9.67 -9.63 10.00
CA LYS A 142 -9.86 -8.40 9.23
C LYS A 142 -9.41 -8.54 7.78
N TYR A 143 -8.33 -9.29 7.55
CA TYR A 143 -7.66 -9.34 6.25
C TYR A 143 -7.59 -10.71 5.60
N GLY A 144 -7.99 -11.78 6.28
CA GLY A 144 -7.91 -13.12 5.71
C GLY A 144 -6.50 -13.44 5.19
N LEU A 145 -6.40 -13.72 3.90
CA LEU A 145 -5.13 -13.91 3.17
C LEU A 145 -4.51 -12.62 2.61
N LEU A 146 -5.22 -11.50 2.63
CA LEU A 146 -4.72 -10.21 2.14
C LEU A 146 -3.57 -9.69 3.01
N GLY A 147 -2.51 -9.17 2.38
CA GLY A 147 -1.29 -8.75 3.08
C GLY A 147 -0.49 -9.91 3.68
N SER A 148 -0.80 -11.16 3.31
CA SER A 148 0.02 -12.30 3.73
C SER A 148 1.36 -12.33 2.98
N ASN A 149 2.41 -12.69 3.70
CA ASN A 149 3.76 -12.77 3.17
C ASN A 149 4.20 -14.23 2.99
N LYS A 150 5.06 -14.49 2.00
CA LYS A 150 5.62 -15.84 1.79
C LYS A 150 6.47 -16.24 2.99
N ALA A 151 6.12 -17.36 3.63
CA ALA A 151 6.91 -17.92 4.75
C ALA A 151 7.74 -19.14 4.30
N SER A 152 7.18 -19.97 3.43
CA SER A 152 7.87 -21.03 2.71
C SER A 152 7.25 -21.17 1.30
N ASP A 153 7.66 -22.17 0.52
CA ASP A 153 7.01 -22.45 -0.76
C ASP A 153 5.54 -22.89 -0.60
N GLU A 154 5.19 -23.41 0.56
CA GLU A 154 3.88 -24.02 0.86
C GLU A 154 3.14 -23.38 2.03
N SER A 155 3.66 -22.28 2.57
CA SER A 155 3.03 -21.57 3.70
C SER A 155 3.18 -20.06 3.62
N VAL A 156 2.22 -19.37 4.22
CA VAL A 156 2.18 -17.91 4.33
C VAL A 156 2.18 -17.48 5.79
N LYS A 157 2.73 -16.30 6.04
CA LYS A 157 2.57 -15.56 7.29
C LYS A 157 1.44 -14.56 7.08
N LEU A 158 0.33 -14.73 7.82
CA LEU A 158 -0.83 -13.85 7.71
C LEU A 158 -0.53 -12.44 8.23
N PHE A 159 -1.31 -11.47 7.75
CA PHE A 159 -1.23 -10.10 8.24
C PHE A 159 -1.55 -10.05 9.76
N PRO A 160 -0.87 -9.18 10.53
CA PRO A 160 -1.04 -9.12 11.99
C PRO A 160 -2.48 -8.82 12.43
N LYS A 161 -2.96 -9.53 13.47
CA LYS A 161 -4.33 -9.36 14.02
C LYS A 161 -4.42 -8.91 15.48
N ASN A 162 -3.30 -8.93 16.22
CA ASN A 162 -3.21 -8.55 17.64
C ASN A 162 -2.20 -7.41 17.85
N SER A 163 -2.06 -6.55 16.84
CA SER A 163 -1.05 -5.49 16.84
C SER A 163 -1.35 -4.44 17.89
N ARG A 164 -2.62 -4.20 18.25
CA ARG A 164 -2.99 -3.21 19.25
C ARG A 164 -2.53 -3.64 20.65
N GLU A 165 -2.84 -4.87 21.04
CA GLU A 165 -2.40 -5.42 22.32
C GLU A 165 -0.88 -5.46 22.42
N PHE A 166 -0.21 -5.74 21.29
CA PHE A 166 1.25 -5.72 21.22
C PHE A 166 1.84 -4.33 21.47
N VAL A 167 1.40 -3.28 20.75
CA VAL A 167 1.97 -1.94 20.93
C VAL A 167 1.70 -1.37 22.33
N ASP A 168 0.54 -1.67 22.90
CA ASP A 168 0.18 -1.25 24.27
C ASP A 168 1.06 -1.94 25.31
N ALA A 169 1.28 -3.25 25.15
CA ALA A 169 2.15 -4.02 26.05
C ALA A 169 3.61 -3.54 25.98
N VAL A 170 4.13 -3.26 24.78
CA VAL A 170 5.48 -2.73 24.58
C VAL A 170 5.63 -1.34 25.19
N GLN A 171 4.66 -0.43 24.99
CA GLN A 171 4.68 0.90 25.60
C GLN A 171 4.67 0.81 27.13
N ALA A 172 3.83 -0.06 27.71
CA ALA A 172 3.77 -0.26 29.15
C ALA A 172 5.09 -0.80 29.72
N ASP A 173 5.67 -1.81 29.08
CA ASP A 173 6.95 -2.43 29.48
C ASP A 173 8.12 -1.43 29.41
N LEU A 174 8.19 -0.63 28.34
CA LEU A 174 9.20 0.42 28.21
C LEU A 174 9.03 1.51 29.27
N LYS A 175 7.79 1.90 29.58
CA LYS A 175 7.49 2.88 30.62
C LYS A 175 7.88 2.37 32.01
N GLU A 176 7.62 1.11 32.31
CA GLU A 176 8.01 0.48 33.57
C GLU A 176 9.54 0.41 33.72
N LYS A 177 10.24 -0.05 32.68
CA LYS A 177 11.69 -0.27 32.72
C LYS A 177 12.51 1.00 32.65
N LEU A 178 12.07 1.99 31.87
CA LEU A 178 12.86 3.18 31.53
C LEU A 178 12.29 4.46 32.11
N GLY A 179 11.06 4.44 32.63
CA GLY A 179 10.39 5.65 33.14
C GLY A 179 10.01 6.67 32.05
N VAL A 180 10.11 6.31 30.77
CA VAL A 180 9.79 7.18 29.64
C VAL A 180 8.53 6.72 28.92
N ASN A 181 7.70 7.68 28.50
CA ASN A 181 6.50 7.39 27.72
C ASN A 181 6.84 7.43 26.22
N LEU A 182 7.25 6.29 25.67
CA LEU A 182 7.53 6.14 24.25
C LEU A 182 6.27 5.74 23.50
N GLU A 183 6.05 6.35 22.34
CA GLU A 183 5.03 5.88 21.41
C GLU A 183 5.55 4.70 20.59
N VAL A 184 4.69 3.72 20.35
CA VAL A 184 5.03 2.44 19.71
C VAL A 184 4.10 2.21 18.53
N MET A 185 4.66 1.70 17.42
CA MET A 185 3.94 1.41 16.20
C MET A 185 4.44 0.10 15.58
N VAL A 186 3.51 -0.70 15.06
CA VAL A 186 3.81 -1.72 14.05
C VAL A 186 3.64 -1.04 12.69
N TYR A 187 4.67 -1.10 11.85
CA TYR A 187 4.66 -0.57 10.50
C TYR A 187 4.74 -1.71 9.48
N GLY A 188 4.09 -1.51 8.34
CA GLY A 188 4.20 -2.33 7.14
C GLY A 188 5.00 -1.58 6.07
N ASP A 189 4.73 -1.91 4.80
CA ASP A 189 5.36 -1.25 3.66
C ASP A 189 5.16 0.28 3.72
N GLY A 190 6.25 1.00 3.45
CA GLY A 190 6.33 2.45 3.60
C GLY A 190 5.58 3.25 2.55
N ALA A 191 4.83 2.61 1.65
CA ALA A 191 4.13 3.25 0.52
C ALA A 191 5.06 4.17 -0.29
N PHE A 192 6.33 3.80 -0.45
CA PHE A 192 7.32 4.61 -1.16
C PHE A 192 7.27 4.33 -2.67
N LYS A 193 7.27 5.38 -3.50
CA LYS A 193 7.50 5.25 -4.94
C LYS A 193 8.95 5.58 -5.28
N SER A 194 9.65 4.62 -5.87
CA SER A 194 10.97 4.89 -6.45
C SER A 194 10.85 5.94 -7.57
N PRO A 195 11.58 7.07 -7.51
CA PRO A 195 11.49 8.11 -8.53
C PRO A 195 12.10 7.67 -9.87
N THR A 196 13.10 6.79 -9.85
CA THR A 196 13.74 6.26 -11.05
C THR A 196 12.99 5.04 -11.58
N GLY A 197 12.62 4.11 -10.68
CA GLY A 197 11.95 2.88 -11.04
C GLY A 197 10.46 3.03 -11.32
N ARG A 198 9.85 4.08 -10.78
CA ARG A 198 8.39 4.31 -10.76
C ARG A 198 7.58 3.14 -10.17
N ILE A 199 8.23 2.33 -9.33
CA ILE A 199 7.59 1.22 -8.59
C ILE A 199 7.23 1.69 -7.19
N TRP A 200 6.00 1.42 -6.79
CA TRP A 200 5.48 1.55 -5.43
C TRP A 200 5.77 0.30 -4.61
N GLU A 201 6.34 0.51 -3.43
CA GLU A 201 6.37 -0.47 -2.34
C GLU A 201 5.14 -0.22 -1.47
N PHE A 202 3.99 -0.74 -1.91
CA PHE A 202 2.69 -0.52 -1.28
C PHE A 202 1.81 -1.78 -1.32
N ALA A 203 2.38 -2.92 -0.94
CA ALA A 203 1.74 -4.22 -1.05
C ALA A 203 0.90 -4.59 0.19
N ASP A 204 1.09 -3.88 1.30
CA ASP A 204 0.30 -4.08 2.52
C ASP A 204 -1.08 -3.40 2.45
N PRO A 205 -2.12 -4.01 3.05
CA PRO A 205 -3.46 -3.44 3.09
C PRO A 205 -3.56 -2.17 3.97
N GLU A 206 -2.63 -1.99 4.90
CA GLU A 206 -2.49 -0.80 5.75
C GLU A 206 -1.00 -0.56 6.06
N ILE A 207 -0.58 0.71 6.01
CA ILE A 207 0.82 1.14 6.29
C ILE A 207 1.20 0.91 7.77
N SER A 208 0.23 0.96 8.68
CA SER A 208 0.44 0.67 10.10
C SER A 208 -0.74 -0.08 10.68
N PRO A 209 -0.58 -1.38 11.01
CA PRO A 209 -1.64 -2.19 11.60
C PRO A 209 -2.09 -1.73 13.00
N ALA A 210 -1.17 -1.14 13.77
CA ALA A 210 -1.47 -0.54 15.07
C ALA A 210 -0.38 0.41 15.54
N TYR A 211 -0.80 1.38 16.34
CA TYR A 211 0.05 2.37 16.99
C TYR A 211 -0.59 2.84 18.29
N THR A 212 0.22 3.39 19.20
CA THR A 212 -0.22 4.00 20.45
C THR A 212 -0.83 5.39 20.20
N ALA A 213 -1.65 5.87 21.14
CA ALA A 213 -2.53 7.02 20.93
C ALA A 213 -1.81 8.34 20.64
N GLY A 214 -0.55 8.51 21.06
CA GLY A 214 0.22 9.73 20.78
C GLY A 214 0.65 9.89 19.32
N LEU A 215 0.45 8.85 18.49
CA LEU A 215 0.69 8.89 17.05
C LEU A 215 -0.57 9.17 16.23
N ASP A 216 -1.72 9.39 16.88
CA ASP A 216 -2.94 9.79 16.17
C ASP A 216 -2.86 11.27 15.75
N GLY A 217 -3.41 11.56 14.57
CA GLY A 217 -3.43 12.90 13.99
C GLY A 217 -2.44 13.13 12.84
N MET A 218 -2.19 14.42 12.58
CA MET A 218 -1.41 14.90 11.45
C MET A 218 -0.43 15.98 11.92
N PRO A 219 0.71 16.18 11.24
CA PRO A 219 1.57 17.32 11.49
C PRO A 219 0.79 18.63 11.33
N ASN A 220 1.00 19.55 12.28
CA ASN A 220 0.50 20.91 12.18
C ASN A 220 1.68 21.82 11.78
N GLU A 221 2.00 21.85 10.49
CA GLU A 221 3.15 22.58 9.94
C GLU A 221 2.75 23.91 9.31
N VAL A 222 3.66 24.88 9.32
CA VAL A 222 3.51 26.15 8.61
C VAL A 222 4.63 26.29 7.59
N LYS A 223 4.34 26.92 6.45
CA LYS A 223 5.34 27.19 5.42
C LYS A 223 6.23 28.35 5.85
N ILE A 224 7.32 28.05 6.56
CA ILE A 224 8.27 29.04 7.08
C ILE A 224 8.73 30.02 5.99
N LYS A 225 9.08 29.49 4.81
CA LYS A 225 9.51 30.33 3.67
C LYS A 225 8.41 31.29 3.20
N TYR A 226 7.16 30.82 3.14
CA TYR A 226 6.04 31.68 2.75
C TYR A 226 5.84 32.82 3.76
N ILE A 227 5.89 32.51 5.05
CA ILE A 227 5.74 33.51 6.12
C ILE A 227 6.90 34.51 6.07
N ALA A 228 8.13 34.05 5.88
CA ALA A 228 9.31 34.91 5.75
C ALA A 228 9.22 35.84 4.53
N ASP A 229 8.86 35.30 3.37
CA ASP A 229 8.86 36.04 2.10
C ASP A 229 7.64 36.97 1.93
N ASN A 230 6.58 36.82 2.74
CA ASN A 230 5.33 37.59 2.58
C ASN A 230 4.88 38.34 3.84
N GLU A 231 4.87 37.70 5.02
CA GLU A 231 4.39 38.36 6.25
C GLU A 231 5.51 39.12 6.97
N PHE A 232 6.75 38.65 6.83
CA PHE A 232 7.93 39.19 7.53
C PHE A 232 9.03 39.62 6.55
N GLU A 233 8.66 40.09 5.35
CA GLU A 233 9.60 40.46 4.27
C GLU A 233 10.63 41.51 4.72
N ASP A 234 10.25 42.40 5.65
CA ASP A 234 11.10 43.46 6.19
C ASP A 234 12.02 42.98 7.34
N LEU A 235 11.81 41.77 7.87
CA LEU A 235 12.60 41.24 8.99
C LEU A 235 13.78 40.42 8.49
N SER A 236 14.90 40.47 9.22
CA SER A 236 16.06 39.63 8.93
C SER A 236 16.80 39.23 10.21
N GLY A 237 17.71 38.26 10.10
CA GLY A 237 18.53 37.81 11.23
C GLY A 237 17.69 37.32 12.42
N ALA A 238 18.07 37.75 13.62
CA ALA A 238 17.42 37.31 14.87
C ALA A 238 15.95 37.75 14.98
N GLU A 239 15.60 38.92 14.43
CA GLU A 239 14.23 39.45 14.49
C GLU A 239 13.26 38.59 13.68
N LEU A 240 13.68 38.14 12.49
CA LEU A 240 12.91 37.21 11.66
C LEU A 240 12.73 35.85 12.36
N GLN A 241 13.80 35.33 12.97
CA GLN A 241 13.74 34.04 13.69
C GLN A 241 12.73 34.08 14.84
N GLU A 242 12.75 35.12 15.66
CA GLU A 242 11.82 35.27 16.78
C GLU A 242 10.36 35.46 16.29
N ALA A 243 10.15 36.22 15.22
CA ALA A 243 8.82 36.39 14.64
C ALA A 243 8.25 35.06 14.11
N ILE A 244 9.07 34.27 13.41
CA ILE A 244 8.70 32.92 12.95
C ILE A 244 8.37 32.00 14.13
N ARG A 245 9.21 31.97 15.18
CA ARG A 245 8.97 31.15 16.37
C ARG A 245 7.66 31.54 17.07
N ALA A 246 7.40 32.83 17.22
CA ALA A 246 6.16 33.34 17.80
C ALA A 246 4.92 32.95 16.96
N LYS A 247 5.04 32.99 15.64
CA LYS A 247 3.98 32.54 14.72
C LYS A 247 3.72 31.03 14.85
N ILE A 248 4.77 30.22 14.91
CA ILE A 248 4.65 28.76 15.10
C ILE A 248 3.98 28.44 16.44
N ARG A 249 4.29 29.17 17.51
CA ARG A 249 3.67 28.97 18.84
C ARG A 249 2.21 29.44 18.91
N SER A 250 1.84 30.43 18.11
CA SER A 250 0.47 30.99 18.09
C SER A 250 -0.48 30.29 17.11
N LYS A 251 -0.01 29.27 16.37
CA LYS A 251 -0.85 28.50 15.44
C LYS A 251 -1.99 27.79 16.17
N LYS A 252 -3.18 27.81 15.58
CA LYS A 252 -4.31 27.00 16.05
C LYS A 252 -4.09 25.53 15.63
N LEU A 253 -4.73 24.61 16.36
CA LEU A 253 -4.59 23.16 16.15
C LEU A 253 -5.26 22.66 14.85
N ASP A 254 -6.05 23.49 14.17
CA ASP A 254 -6.78 23.09 12.95
C ASP A 254 -6.76 24.24 11.93
N ASN A 255 -5.74 24.26 11.07
CA ASN A 255 -5.57 25.27 10.01
C ASN A 255 -6.15 24.81 8.67
N LYS A 256 -7.01 23.78 8.66
CA LYS A 256 -7.72 23.34 7.45
C LYS A 256 -8.48 24.54 6.87
N ASN A 257 -8.06 25.00 5.70
CA ASN A 257 -8.60 26.13 4.91
C ASN A 257 -7.97 27.52 5.14
N GLU A 258 -6.84 27.64 5.82
CA GLU A 258 -6.06 28.89 5.76
C GLU A 258 -5.11 28.87 4.56
N MET A 259 -4.89 30.01 3.87
CA MET A 259 -3.91 30.11 2.75
C MET A 259 -2.52 29.59 3.15
N LEU A 260 -2.18 29.64 4.44
CA LEU A 260 -0.95 29.10 5.02
C LEU A 260 -0.81 27.56 4.89
N SER A 261 -1.92 26.85 4.68
CA SER A 261 -2.01 25.40 4.51
C SER A 261 -2.13 24.95 3.04
N GLU A 262 -2.25 25.88 2.09
CA GLU A 262 -2.37 25.52 0.67
C GLU A 262 -1.09 24.87 0.16
N GLY A 263 -1.21 23.67 -0.42
CA GLY A 263 -0.09 22.90 -0.95
C GLY A 263 0.65 22.00 0.06
N THR A 264 0.16 21.87 1.30
CA THR A 264 0.57 20.76 2.18
C THR A 264 -0.39 19.60 2.01
N THR A 265 0.09 18.45 1.53
CA THR A 265 -0.70 17.21 1.54
C THR A 265 -0.92 16.80 2.99
N PRO A 266 -2.18 16.64 3.46
CA PRO A 266 -2.42 16.10 4.80
C PRO A 266 -1.85 14.68 4.87
N ARG A 267 -0.96 14.44 5.83
CA ARG A 267 -0.30 13.14 6.05
C ARG A 267 -0.51 12.74 7.49
N LYS A 268 -0.88 11.49 7.74
CA LYS A 268 -0.94 11.01 9.13
C LYS A 268 0.47 10.87 9.67
N LEU A 269 0.65 11.09 10.97
CA LEU A 269 1.96 10.91 11.62
C LEU A 269 2.50 9.50 11.36
N THR A 270 1.63 8.49 11.45
CA THR A 270 1.95 7.08 11.24
C THR A 270 2.39 6.77 9.81
N GLU A 271 1.83 7.44 8.80
CA GLU A 271 2.23 7.25 7.40
C GLU A 271 3.66 7.74 7.18
N LEU A 272 3.98 8.94 7.67
CA LEU A 272 5.33 9.50 7.61
C LEU A 272 6.37 8.63 8.32
N LEU A 273 6.03 8.21 9.55
CA LEU A 273 6.92 7.40 10.36
C LEU A 273 7.12 6.01 9.76
N ALA A 274 6.06 5.36 9.25
CA ALA A 274 6.16 4.04 8.66
C ALA A 274 7.02 4.08 7.38
N SER A 275 6.83 5.07 6.51
CA SER A 275 7.71 5.28 5.35
C SER A 275 9.18 5.45 5.77
N LEU A 276 9.44 6.25 6.81
CA LEU A 276 10.79 6.42 7.34
C LEU A 276 11.38 5.11 7.89
N CYS A 277 10.60 4.38 8.67
CA CYS A 277 10.99 3.12 9.27
C CYS A 277 11.29 2.07 8.20
N ASP A 278 10.41 1.93 7.20
CA ASP A 278 10.56 0.99 6.10
C ASP A 278 11.81 1.29 5.26
N LEU A 279 12.02 2.54 4.85
CA LEU A 279 13.26 2.95 4.16
C LEU A 279 14.53 2.69 4.98
N THR A 280 14.42 2.71 6.31
CA THR A 280 15.54 2.43 7.22
C THR A 280 15.79 0.93 7.33
N SER A 281 14.76 0.13 7.64
CA SER A 281 14.86 -1.32 7.84
C SER A 281 15.09 -2.08 6.54
N GLY A 282 14.51 -1.61 5.44
CA GLY A 282 14.45 -2.29 4.14
C GLY A 282 13.68 -3.62 4.18
N SER A 283 13.46 -4.20 3.01
CA SER A 283 12.70 -5.44 2.80
C SER A 283 13.57 -6.71 2.73
N GLY A 284 14.85 -6.64 3.10
CA GLY A 284 15.84 -7.68 2.81
C GLY A 284 16.72 -8.11 3.99
N ASP A 285 18.02 -8.14 3.72
CA ASP A 285 19.08 -8.77 4.51
C ASP A 285 19.54 -7.98 5.74
N LYS A 286 19.15 -6.71 5.85
CA LYS A 286 19.52 -5.84 6.99
C LYS A 286 19.09 -6.42 8.34
N GLY A 287 18.02 -7.21 8.37
CA GLY A 287 17.55 -7.87 9.59
C GLY A 287 17.29 -6.89 10.75
N THR A 288 16.81 -5.68 10.43
CA THR A 288 16.50 -4.61 11.40
C THR A 288 15.01 -4.62 11.71
N PRO A 289 14.53 -5.38 12.72
CA PRO A 289 13.11 -5.47 13.02
C PRO A 289 12.55 -4.25 13.77
N VAL A 290 13.42 -3.36 14.27
CA VAL A 290 13.03 -2.24 15.13
C VAL A 290 13.81 -0.98 14.73
N VAL A 291 13.08 0.12 14.57
CA VAL A 291 13.64 1.46 14.29
C VAL A 291 13.25 2.40 15.41
N LEU A 292 14.24 3.10 15.99
CA LEU A 292 14.01 4.17 16.95
C LEU A 292 14.01 5.51 16.21
N VAL A 293 12.89 6.24 16.27
CA VAL A 293 12.76 7.58 15.70
C VAL A 293 12.72 8.61 16.82
N GLN A 294 13.57 9.63 16.73
CA GLN A 294 13.64 10.71 17.73
C GLN A 294 13.58 12.07 17.05
N ASN A 295 12.90 13.02 17.70
CA ASN A 295 12.82 14.44 17.28
C ASN A 295 12.24 14.69 15.88
N TYR A 296 11.58 13.70 15.27
CA TYR A 296 11.09 13.81 13.89
C TYR A 296 10.01 14.89 13.74
N PHE A 297 9.14 15.06 14.74
CA PHE A 297 8.10 16.08 14.77
C PHE A 297 8.42 17.29 15.66
N SER A 298 9.68 17.40 16.14
CA SER A 298 10.11 18.58 16.89
C SER A 298 10.05 19.80 15.98
N ASN A 299 9.47 20.92 16.46
CA ASN A 299 9.26 22.09 15.63
C ASN A 299 10.36 23.14 15.84
N TYR A 300 10.51 24.07 14.89
CA TYR A 300 11.54 25.12 14.92
C TYR A 300 11.47 26.06 16.14
N ALA A 301 10.31 26.16 16.79
CA ALA A 301 10.13 26.95 18.00
C ALA A 301 10.48 26.22 19.30
N ASP A 302 10.74 24.90 19.23
CA ASP A 302 11.14 24.06 20.36
C ASP A 302 12.68 23.95 20.49
N VAL A 303 13.44 24.51 19.53
CA VAL A 303 14.91 24.48 19.44
C VAL A 303 15.51 25.86 19.65
#